data_AF-A0A846U607-F1
#
_entry.id   AF-A0A846U607-F1
#
_cell.length_a   1.000
_cell.length_b   1.000
_cell.length_c   1.000
_cell.angle_alpha   90.00
_cell.angle_beta   90.00
_cell.angle_gamma   90.00
#
_symmetry.space_group_name_H-M   'P 1'
#
loop_
_entity.id
_entity.type
_entity.pdbx_description
1 polymer ?
#
loop_
_entity_poly.entity_id
_entity_poly.type
_entity_poly.pdbx_seq_one_letter_code
_entity_poly.pdbx_strand_id
1 'polypeptide(L)'
;MRDIARRAEVGLATLLRHFPTREALFEALLCTHLDALVQTADGLEKSDAPGEALVSWFREWMAFAQSYRGVVAMMAAAHTNPESALYAACAAVHSASARLLLRAQAGGQARTDMNGDDLFGLMSALGWLVDLPAFAPRADHLSHIVASAILPNLPGHGVAKRPAKPER
;
A
#
# COMPACT_ATOMS: atom_id res chain seq x y z
N MET A 1 0.02 23.30 14.25
CA MET A 1 1.43 23.54 14.62
C MET A 1 1.62 23.81 16.11
N ARG A 2 0.98 24.83 16.72
CA ARG A 2 1.11 25.09 18.18
C ARG A 2 0.72 23.91 19.06
N ASP A 3 -0.42 23.27 18.79
CA ASP A 3 -0.83 22.08 19.55
C ASP A 3 0.08 20.88 19.36
N ILE A 4 0.65 20.73 18.15
CA ILE A 4 1.62 19.66 17.85
C ILE A 4 2.90 19.91 18.65
N ALA A 5 3.44 21.14 18.62
CA ALA A 5 4.60 21.53 19.40
C ALA A 5 4.40 21.27 20.90
N ARG A 6 3.23 21.67 21.43
CA ARG A 6 2.84 21.43 22.82
C ARG A 6 2.76 19.94 23.17
N ARG A 7 2.13 19.12 22.32
CA ARG A 7 1.99 17.67 22.54
C ARG A 7 3.31 16.90 22.39
N ALA A 8 4.22 17.42 21.57
CA ALA A 8 5.55 16.87 21.37
C ALA A 8 6.58 17.46 22.36
N GLU A 9 6.15 18.31 23.29
CA GLU A 9 7.00 18.95 24.31
C GLU A 9 8.20 19.73 23.71
N VAL A 10 8.02 20.32 22.52
CA VAL A 10 9.02 21.16 21.85
C VAL A 10 8.55 22.60 21.73
N GLY A 11 9.50 23.53 21.69
CA GLY A 11 9.20 24.94 21.40
C GLY A 11 8.68 25.14 19.98
N LEU A 12 7.69 26.03 19.78
CA LEU A 12 7.14 26.33 18.44
C LEU A 12 8.23 26.80 17.46
N ALA A 13 9.19 27.60 17.93
CA ALA A 13 10.32 28.05 17.12
C ALA A 13 11.21 26.88 16.66
N THR A 14 11.41 25.87 17.52
CA THR A 14 12.14 24.65 17.17
C THR A 14 11.37 23.85 16.12
N LEU A 15 10.06 23.68 16.29
CA LEU A 15 9.23 22.97 15.30
C LEU A 15 9.27 23.68 13.94
N LEU A 16 9.11 25.00 13.90
CA LEU A 16 9.10 25.78 12.65
C LEU A 16 10.47 25.87 11.98
N ARG A 17 11.58 25.72 12.73
CA ARG A 17 12.92 25.60 12.14
C ARG A 17 13.10 24.32 11.34
N HIS A 18 12.49 23.22 11.78
CA HIS A 18 12.56 21.93 11.09
C HIS A 18 11.45 21.77 10.03
N PHE A 19 10.26 22.29 10.33
CA PHE A 19 9.08 22.22 9.47
C PHE A 19 8.47 23.62 9.32
N PRO A 20 8.98 24.41 8.36
CA PRO A 20 8.57 25.80 8.17
C PRO A 20 7.06 25.95 7.92
N THR A 21 6.46 24.93 7.30
CA THR A 21 5.02 24.89 6.97
C THR A 21 4.38 23.63 7.54
N ARG A 22 3.04 23.63 7.61
CA ARG A 22 2.27 22.45 8.01
C ARG A 22 2.45 21.33 6.97
N GLU A 23 2.54 21.71 5.71
CA GLU A 23 2.76 20.86 4.55
C GLU A 23 4.11 20.16 4.67
N ALA A 24 5.19 20.89 5.00
CA ALA A 24 6.52 20.29 5.22
C ALA A 24 6.53 19.28 6.38
N LEU A 25 5.80 19.57 7.46
CA LEU A 25 5.62 18.59 8.56
C LEU A 25 4.86 17.35 8.07
N PHE A 26 3.82 17.54 7.27
CA PHE A 26 2.99 16.45 6.77
C PHE A 26 3.74 15.59 5.76
N GLU A 27 4.52 16.18 4.86
CA GLU A 27 5.41 15.47 3.94
C GLU A 27 6.44 14.63 4.69
N ALA A 28 7.09 15.20 5.72
CA ALA A 28 8.05 14.45 6.54
C ALA A 28 7.40 13.27 7.28
N LEU A 29 6.18 13.47 7.79
CA LEU A 29 5.37 12.40 8.37
C LEU A 29 5.07 11.30 7.35
N LEU A 30 4.62 11.68 6.15
CA LEU A 30 4.34 10.75 5.06
C LEU A 30 5.59 9.98 4.63
N CYS A 31 6.76 10.61 4.51
CA CYS A 31 8.02 9.92 4.25
C CYS A 31 8.28 8.83 5.29
N THR A 32 8.11 9.15 6.58
CA THR A 32 8.30 8.18 7.67
C THR A 32 7.34 6.99 7.54
N HIS A 33 6.09 7.22 7.17
CA HIS A 33 5.11 6.14 6.99
C HIS A 33 5.36 5.32 5.72
N LEU A 34 5.79 5.95 4.62
CA LEU A 34 6.17 5.26 3.40
C LEU A 34 7.42 4.39 3.63
N ASP A 35 8.40 4.88 4.38
CA ASP A 35 9.58 4.10 4.75
C ASP A 35 9.20 2.88 5.60
N ALA A 36 8.31 3.06 6.59
CA ALA A 36 7.78 1.94 7.37
C ALA A 36 7.03 0.93 6.49
N LEU A 37 6.26 1.42 5.51
CA LEU A 37 5.57 0.57 4.55
C LEU A 37 6.59 -0.24 3.71
N VAL A 38 7.66 0.38 3.22
CA VAL A 38 8.74 -0.33 2.52
C VAL A 38 9.39 -1.40 3.41
N GLN A 39 9.63 -1.11 4.69
CA GLN A 39 10.16 -2.13 5.62
C GLN A 39 9.22 -3.32 5.79
N THR A 40 7.91 -3.08 5.84
CA THR A 40 6.91 -4.15 5.82
C THR A 40 7.01 -4.98 4.53
N ALA A 41 7.17 -4.34 3.38
CA ALA A 41 7.36 -5.02 2.10
C ALA A 41 8.61 -5.92 2.11
N ASP A 42 9.73 -5.41 2.63
CA ASP A 42 11.00 -6.15 2.74
C ASP A 42 10.86 -7.38 3.67
N GLY A 43 10.01 -7.29 4.69
CA GLY A 43 9.64 -8.42 5.52
C GLY A 43 8.80 -9.46 4.78
N LEU A 44 7.75 -9.00 4.07
CA LEU A 44 6.86 -9.84 3.26
C LEU A 44 7.61 -10.53 2.12
N GLU A 45 8.61 -9.88 1.55
CA GLU A 45 9.46 -10.44 0.50
C GLU A 45 10.18 -11.71 0.99
N LYS A 46 10.42 -11.88 2.29
CA LYS A 46 11.08 -13.07 2.83
C LYS A 46 10.14 -14.26 3.06
N SER A 47 8.84 -14.09 2.79
CA SER A 47 7.84 -15.16 2.96
C SER A 47 8.04 -16.31 1.96
N ASP A 48 7.82 -17.53 2.44
CA ASP A 48 7.75 -18.75 1.62
C ASP A 48 6.41 -18.88 0.85
N ALA A 49 5.44 -18.01 1.16
CA ALA A 49 4.15 -17.92 0.48
C ALA A 49 4.05 -16.59 -0.30
N PRO A 50 4.64 -16.49 -1.51
CA PRO A 50 4.79 -15.20 -2.20
C PRO A 50 3.46 -14.57 -2.64
N GLY A 51 2.45 -15.39 -2.97
CA GLY A 51 1.11 -14.92 -3.27
C GLY A 51 0.41 -14.32 -2.05
N GLU A 52 0.50 -14.98 -0.89
CA GLU A 52 -0.04 -14.45 0.37
C GLU A 52 0.70 -13.17 0.81
N ALA A 53 2.01 -13.12 0.57
CA ALA A 53 2.82 -11.92 0.81
C ALA A 53 2.35 -10.74 -0.05
N LEU A 54 2.04 -10.97 -1.33
CA LEU A 54 1.51 -9.93 -2.22
C LEU A 54 0.11 -9.45 -1.78
N VAL A 55 -0.78 -10.35 -1.35
CA VAL A 55 -2.09 -9.96 -0.78
C VAL A 55 -1.90 -9.11 0.47
N SER A 56 -0.98 -9.51 1.34
CA SER A 56 -0.70 -8.81 2.59
C SER A 56 -0.15 -7.42 2.31
N TRP A 57 0.78 -7.29 1.37
CA TRP A 57 1.30 -6.01 0.89
C TRP A 57 0.20 -5.09 0.37
N PHE A 58 -0.67 -5.62 -0.49
CA PHE A 58 -1.80 -4.87 -1.03
C PHE A 58 -2.69 -4.33 0.10
N ARG A 59 -2.96 -5.13 1.13
CA ARG A 59 -3.76 -4.73 2.29
C ARG A 59 -3.08 -3.62 3.11
N GLU A 60 -1.79 -3.76 3.39
CA GLU A 60 -1.02 -2.75 4.15
C GLU A 60 -1.00 -1.41 3.41
N TRP A 61 -0.78 -1.44 2.09
CA TRP A 61 -0.84 -0.24 1.27
C TRP A 61 -2.24 0.38 1.25
N MET A 62 -3.30 -0.43 1.15
CA MET A 62 -4.69 0.05 1.21
C MET A 62 -5.03 0.67 2.58
N ALA A 63 -4.52 0.12 3.67
CA ALA A 63 -4.68 0.67 5.01
C ALA A 63 -3.96 2.01 5.16
N PHE A 64 -2.75 2.13 4.60
CA PHE A 64 -2.03 3.40 4.53
C PHE A 64 -2.82 4.45 3.73
N ALA A 65 -3.30 4.10 2.53
CA ALA A 65 -4.05 5.01 1.67
C ALA A 65 -5.33 5.55 2.35
N GLN A 66 -6.03 4.70 3.11
CA GLN A 66 -7.24 5.08 3.84
C GLN A 66 -6.96 5.91 5.10
N SER A 67 -5.75 5.82 5.67
CA SER A 67 -5.36 6.59 6.85
C SER A 67 -5.18 8.08 6.56
N TYR A 68 -4.88 8.42 5.30
CA TYR A 68 -4.54 9.78 4.88
C TYR A 68 -5.32 10.19 3.64
N ARG A 69 -6.41 10.94 3.83
CA ARG A 69 -7.19 11.47 2.71
C ARG A 69 -6.31 12.28 1.76
N GLY A 70 -6.48 12.06 0.46
CA GLY A 70 -5.70 12.71 -0.60
C GLY A 70 -4.26 12.22 -0.76
N VAL A 71 -3.77 11.27 0.05
CA VAL A 71 -2.37 10.82 -0.01
C VAL A 71 -2.00 10.23 -1.36
N VAL A 72 -2.93 9.51 -2.01
CA VAL A 72 -2.70 8.93 -3.33
C VAL A 72 -2.45 10.02 -4.38
N ALA A 73 -3.19 11.13 -4.32
CA ALA A 73 -2.98 12.25 -5.24
C ALA A 73 -1.62 12.93 -5.00
N MET A 74 -1.20 13.04 -3.73
CA MET A 74 0.13 13.56 -3.39
C MET A 74 1.25 12.63 -3.88
N MET A 75 1.11 11.32 -3.71
CA MET A 75 2.07 10.33 -4.21
C MET A 75 2.15 10.36 -5.73
N ALA A 76 1.02 10.45 -6.42
CA ALA A 76 0.98 10.57 -7.89
C ALA A 76 1.68 11.83 -8.38
N ALA A 77 1.45 12.98 -7.73
CA ALA A 77 2.14 14.23 -8.06
C ALA A 77 3.65 14.16 -7.77
N ALA A 78 4.03 13.49 -6.67
CA ALA A 78 5.43 13.27 -6.34
C ALA A 78 6.13 12.38 -7.36
N HIS A 79 5.46 11.35 -7.90
CA HIS A 79 6.04 10.38 -8.82
C HIS A 79 6.65 11.02 -10.09
N THR A 80 6.12 12.15 -10.54
CA THR A 80 6.63 12.89 -11.71
C THR A 80 7.46 14.13 -11.36
N ASN A 81 7.76 14.35 -10.08
CA ASN A 81 8.48 15.54 -9.62
C ASN A 81 9.70 15.14 -8.76
N PRO A 82 10.90 15.05 -9.35
CA PRO A 82 12.14 14.71 -8.64
C PRO A 82 12.49 15.66 -7.47
N GLU A 83 12.01 16.90 -7.50
CA GLU A 83 12.24 17.89 -6.44
C GLU A 83 11.25 17.74 -5.26
N SER A 84 10.26 16.85 -5.37
CA SER A 84 9.33 16.57 -4.28
C SER A 84 10.02 15.85 -3.14
N ALA A 85 9.76 16.28 -1.90
CA ALA A 85 10.24 15.60 -0.70
C ALA A 85 9.78 14.13 -0.62
N LEU A 86 8.67 13.79 -1.29
CA LEU A 86 8.10 12.44 -1.33
C LEU A 86 8.64 11.57 -2.47
N TYR A 87 9.40 12.13 -3.42
CA TYR A 87 9.81 11.42 -4.65
C TYR A 87 10.49 10.08 -4.36
N ALA A 88 11.55 10.11 -3.54
CA ALA A 88 12.34 8.92 -3.22
C ALA A 88 11.50 7.86 -2.48
N ALA A 89 10.70 8.26 -1.50
CA ALA A 89 9.86 7.35 -0.73
C ALA A 89 8.76 6.71 -1.60
N CYS A 90 8.14 7.48 -2.50
CA CYS A 90 7.16 6.95 -3.45
C CYS A 90 7.80 5.96 -4.44
N ALA A 91 8.99 6.28 -4.95
CA ALA A 91 9.76 5.38 -5.82
C ALA A 91 10.13 4.07 -5.10
N ALA A 92 10.44 4.12 -3.80
CA ALA A 92 10.73 2.94 -2.99
C ALA A 92 9.50 2.04 -2.82
N VAL A 93 8.32 2.61 -2.53
CA VAL A 93 7.05 1.85 -2.46
C VAL A 93 6.69 1.22 -3.81
N HIS A 94 6.91 1.96 -4.91
CA HIS A 94 6.74 1.43 -6.26
C HIS A 94 7.66 0.22 -6.51
N SER A 95 8.95 0.36 -6.22
CA SER A 95 9.93 -0.71 -6.37
C SER A 95 9.60 -1.94 -5.51
N ALA A 96 9.18 -1.73 -4.26
CA ALA A 96 8.78 -2.80 -3.36
C ALA A 96 7.56 -3.58 -3.89
N SER A 97 6.56 -2.86 -4.42
CA SER A 97 5.40 -3.46 -5.08
C SER A 97 5.81 -4.34 -6.26
N ALA A 98 6.72 -3.85 -7.10
CA ALA A 98 7.24 -4.59 -8.24
C ALA A 98 7.98 -5.87 -7.84
N ARG A 99 8.82 -5.82 -6.78
CA ARG A 99 9.55 -7.01 -6.30
C ARG A 99 8.61 -8.10 -5.80
N LEU A 100 7.59 -7.73 -5.01
CA LEU A 100 6.61 -8.69 -4.50
C LEU A 100 5.77 -9.32 -5.61
N LEU A 101 5.39 -8.54 -6.63
CA LEU A 101 4.72 -9.05 -7.82
C LEU A 101 5.59 -10.08 -8.54
N LEU A 102 6.85 -9.75 -8.81
CA LEU A 102 7.80 -10.62 -9.51
C LEU A 102 7.99 -11.95 -8.76
N ARG A 103 8.05 -11.93 -7.42
CA ARG A 103 8.11 -13.16 -6.62
C ARG A 103 6.85 -14.02 -6.76
N ALA A 104 5.67 -13.41 -6.70
CA ALA A 104 4.41 -14.14 -6.87
C ALA A 104 4.26 -14.70 -8.29
N GLN A 105 4.75 -13.98 -9.31
CA GLN A 105 4.82 -14.44 -10.70
C GLN A 105 5.80 -15.61 -10.87
N ALA A 106 6.99 -15.54 -10.25
CA ALA A 106 7.96 -16.63 -10.27
C ALA A 106 7.42 -17.92 -9.62
N GLY A 107 6.55 -17.78 -8.62
CA GLY A 107 5.81 -18.90 -8.02
C GLY A 107 4.59 -19.38 -8.82
N GLY A 108 4.29 -18.77 -9.96
CA GLY A 108 3.13 -19.10 -10.80
C GLY A 108 1.77 -18.71 -10.21
N GLN A 109 1.76 -17.93 -9.14
CA GLN A 109 0.55 -17.57 -8.38
C GLN A 109 -0.13 -16.30 -8.92
N ALA A 110 0.67 -15.34 -9.40
CA ALA A 110 0.20 -14.09 -9.98
C ALA A 110 0.18 -14.14 -11.52
N ARG A 111 -0.72 -13.35 -12.12
CA ARG A 111 -0.78 -13.16 -13.58
C ARG A 111 0.53 -12.54 -14.11
N THR A 112 0.97 -12.98 -15.28
CA THR A 112 2.29 -12.61 -15.87
C THR A 112 2.20 -11.54 -16.96
N ASP A 113 1.00 -11.09 -17.29
CA ASP A 113 0.72 -10.04 -18.28
C ASP A 113 0.61 -8.64 -17.63
N MET A 114 1.23 -8.44 -16.47
CA MET A 114 1.29 -7.16 -15.77
C MET A 114 2.66 -6.94 -15.13
N ASN A 115 3.03 -5.67 -14.96
CA ASN A 115 4.29 -5.27 -14.33
C ASN A 115 4.06 -4.45 -13.04
N GLY A 116 5.14 -3.91 -12.47
CA GLY A 116 5.09 -3.08 -11.27
C GLY A 116 4.30 -1.78 -11.44
N ASP A 117 4.37 -1.16 -12.63
CA ASP A 117 3.63 0.06 -12.95
C ASP A 117 2.12 -0.22 -12.96
N ASP A 118 1.71 -1.35 -13.56
CA ASP A 118 0.31 -1.79 -13.58
C ASP A 118 -0.21 -2.04 -12.15
N LEU A 119 0.57 -2.74 -11.33
CA LEU A 119 0.21 -3.03 -9.94
C LEU A 119 0.06 -1.74 -9.13
N PHE A 120 1.05 -0.85 -9.20
CA PHE A 120 1.00 0.43 -8.48
C PHE A 120 -0.13 1.32 -8.99
N GLY A 121 -0.40 1.31 -10.30
CA GLY A 121 -1.53 2.00 -10.91
C GLY A 121 -2.87 1.48 -10.40
N LEU A 122 -3.06 0.15 -10.32
CA LEU A 122 -4.28 -0.47 -9.78
C LEU A 122 -4.47 -0.16 -8.28
N MET A 123 -3.40 -0.26 -7.50
CA MET A 123 -3.39 0.12 -6.09
C MET A 123 -3.81 1.58 -5.95
N SER A 124 -3.12 2.49 -6.64
CA SER A 124 -3.41 3.93 -6.64
C SER A 124 -4.84 4.23 -7.07
N ALA A 125 -5.34 3.63 -8.15
CA ALA A 125 -6.71 3.82 -8.61
C ALA A 125 -7.74 3.40 -7.56
N LEU A 126 -7.51 2.27 -6.89
CA LEU A 126 -8.40 1.81 -5.82
C LEU A 126 -8.30 2.71 -4.58
N GLY A 127 -7.10 3.08 -4.14
CA GLY A 127 -6.88 3.99 -3.02
C GLY A 127 -7.56 5.35 -3.23
N TRP A 128 -7.47 5.88 -4.45
CA TRP A 128 -8.16 7.11 -4.84
C TRP A 128 -9.69 6.93 -4.82
N LEU A 129 -10.19 5.81 -5.36
CA LEU A 129 -11.63 5.51 -5.40
C LEU A 129 -12.21 5.42 -3.99
N VAL A 130 -11.55 4.71 -3.07
CA VAL A 130 -12.08 4.50 -1.70
C VAL A 130 -11.98 5.74 -0.81
N ASP A 131 -11.16 6.74 -1.17
CA ASP A 131 -11.15 8.05 -0.51
C ASP A 131 -12.42 8.88 -0.83
N LEU A 132 -13.19 8.47 -1.86
CA LEU A 132 -14.52 9.00 -2.11
C LEU A 132 -15.54 8.39 -1.12
N PRO A 133 -16.32 9.21 -0.38
CA PRO A 133 -17.24 8.72 0.65
C PRO A 133 -18.25 7.67 0.18
N ALA A 134 -18.65 7.71 -1.10
CA ALA A 134 -19.57 6.75 -1.69
C ALA A 134 -19.00 5.33 -1.80
N PHE A 135 -17.67 5.19 -1.84
CA PHE A 135 -16.99 3.91 -2.03
C PHE A 135 -16.24 3.43 -0.79
N ALA A 136 -16.01 4.29 0.21
CA ALA A 136 -15.36 3.90 1.47
C ALA A 136 -15.97 2.64 2.14
N PRO A 137 -17.31 2.44 2.21
CA PRO A 137 -17.89 1.22 2.79
C PRO A 137 -17.56 -0.06 2.00
N ARG A 138 -17.08 0.06 0.76
CA ARG A 138 -16.73 -1.06 -0.13
C ARG A 138 -15.23 -1.30 -0.22
N ALA A 139 -14.40 -0.57 0.52
CA ALA A 139 -12.94 -0.61 0.40
C ALA A 139 -12.38 -2.03 0.53
N ASP A 140 -12.78 -2.77 1.57
CA ASP A 140 -12.32 -4.14 1.80
C ASP A 140 -12.74 -5.09 0.68
N HIS A 141 -13.99 -4.97 0.23
CA HIS A 141 -14.53 -5.83 -0.83
C HIS A 141 -13.83 -5.59 -2.17
N LEU A 142 -13.65 -4.32 -2.56
CA LEU A 142 -12.96 -3.96 -3.79
C LEU A 142 -11.48 -4.34 -3.75
N SER A 143 -10.83 -4.17 -2.59
CA SER A 143 -9.45 -4.59 -2.38
C SER A 143 -9.29 -6.10 -2.56
N HIS A 144 -10.23 -6.88 -2.01
CA HIS A 144 -10.24 -8.33 -2.19
C HIS A 144 -10.42 -8.73 -3.66
N ILE A 145 -11.37 -8.11 -4.38
CA ILE A 145 -11.60 -8.40 -5.80
C ILE A 145 -10.34 -8.13 -6.63
N VAL A 146 -9.69 -6.98 -6.42
CA VAL A 146 -8.48 -6.61 -7.16
C VAL A 146 -7.34 -7.59 -6.84
N ALA A 147 -7.12 -7.89 -5.56
CA ALA A 147 -6.09 -8.86 -5.15
C ALA A 147 -6.33 -10.26 -5.75
N SER A 148 -7.57 -10.74 -5.74
CA SER A 148 -7.93 -12.04 -6.35
C SER A 148 -7.75 -12.05 -7.86
N ALA A 149 -8.01 -10.93 -8.55
CA ALA A 149 -7.79 -10.82 -10.00
C ALA A 149 -6.30 -10.82 -10.39
N ILE A 150 -5.42 -10.36 -9.49
CA ILE A 150 -3.96 -10.38 -9.68
C ILE A 150 -3.40 -11.79 -9.40
N LEU A 151 -4.03 -12.54 -8.50
CA LEU A 151 -3.61 -13.87 -8.04
C LEU A 151 -4.59 -14.98 -8.45
N PRO A 152 -4.81 -15.21 -9.76
CA PRO A 152 -5.83 -16.16 -10.24
C PRO A 152 -5.52 -17.62 -9.86
N ASN A 153 -4.24 -17.94 -9.60
CA ASN A 153 -3.77 -19.29 -9.33
C ASN A 153 -3.42 -19.53 -7.86
N LEU A 154 -3.73 -18.58 -6.96
CA LEU A 154 -3.57 -18.84 -5.54
C LEU A 154 -4.50 -20.00 -5.17
N PRO A 155 -3.98 -21.13 -4.65
CA PRO A 155 -4.85 -22.18 -4.17
C PRO A 155 -5.68 -21.54 -3.08
N GLY A 156 -6.97 -21.32 -3.38
CA GLY A 156 -7.87 -20.69 -2.42
C GLY A 156 -7.77 -21.45 -1.10
N HIS A 157 -8.04 -20.77 0.01
CA HIS A 157 -8.55 -21.43 1.20
C HIS A 157 -9.85 -22.14 0.79
N GLY A 158 -9.70 -23.29 0.13
CA GLY A 158 -10.77 -24.11 -0.35
C GLY A 158 -11.46 -24.63 0.88
N VAL A 159 -12.72 -24.22 1.05
CA VAL A 159 -13.70 -24.95 1.83
C VAL A 159 -13.43 -26.43 1.59
N ALA A 160 -12.96 -27.12 2.63
CA ALA A 160 -12.65 -28.53 2.57
C ALA A 160 -13.84 -29.25 1.93
N LYS A 161 -13.62 -29.86 0.77
CA LYS A 161 -14.64 -30.62 0.04
C LYS A 161 -15.10 -31.73 0.98
N ARG A 162 -16.27 -31.55 1.60
CA ARG A 162 -16.82 -32.52 2.56
C ARG A 162 -16.98 -33.86 1.83
N PRO A 163 -16.42 -34.98 2.34
CA PRO A 163 -16.51 -36.25 1.65
C PRO A 163 -17.99 -36.65 1.51
N ALA A 164 -18.38 -37.03 0.30
CA ALA A 164 -19.71 -37.55 0.01
C ALA A 164 -19.93 -38.81 0.86
N LYS A 165 -21.06 -38.83 1.58
CA LYS A 165 -21.48 -39.96 2.39
C LYS A 165 -21.90 -41.09 1.45
N PRO A 166 -21.46 -42.35 1.65
CA PRO A 166 -21.91 -43.45 0.83
C PRO A 166 -23.38 -43.74 1.14
N GLU A 167 -24.22 -43.75 0.11
CA GLU A 167 -25.58 -44.27 0.18
C GLU A 167 -25.54 -45.80 0.30
N ARG A 168 -26.23 -46.33 1.31
CA ARG A 168 -26.68 -47.71 1.43
C ARG A 168 -28.13 -47.70 1.88
#